data_AF-A0A7G8PFD7-F1
#
_entry.id   AF-A0A7G8PFD7-F1
#
_cell.length_a   1.000
_cell.length_b   1.000
_cell.length_c   1.000
_cell.angle_alpha   90.00
_cell.angle_beta   90.00
_cell.angle_gamma   90.00
#
_symmetry.space_group_name_H-M   'P 1'
#
loop_
_entity.id
_entity.type
_entity.pdbx_description
1 polymer ?
#
loop_
_entity_poly.entity_id
_entity_poly.type
_entity_poly.pdbx_seq_one_letter_code
_entity_poly.pdbx_strand_id
1 'polypeptide(L)'
;MTTTIEDGVRLHAVDLQDAQRRAAELRAATPGTPVLLDIEVLIDRDTRSAFAALDGVSTGGALRYVGTPHGLAGLIADVQRLGIADYVVLKPLAGSPVADLMLAELLAS
;
A
#
# COMPACT_ATOMS: atom_id res chain seq x y z
N MET A 1 -1.32 12.20 14.01
CA MET A 1 -0.89 13.27 13.09
C MET A 1 -1.11 12.76 11.68
N THR A 2 -2.06 13.32 10.94
CA THR A 2 -2.21 13.04 9.51
C THR A 2 -1.24 13.95 8.79
N THR A 3 -0.08 13.43 8.38
CA THR A 3 0.87 14.22 7.59
C THR A 3 0.29 14.36 6.18
N THR A 4 -0.26 15.53 5.87
CA THR A 4 -0.61 15.89 4.50
C THR A 4 0.70 16.14 3.76
N ILE A 5 1.09 15.22 2.87
CA ILE A 5 2.22 15.42 1.96
C ILE A 5 1.66 16.11 0.71
N GLU A 6 1.61 17.43 0.75
CA GLU A 6 1.04 18.25 -0.34
C GLU A 6 1.95 18.29 -1.58
N ASP A 7 3.25 17.96 -1.43
CA ASP A 7 4.28 18.13 -2.46
C ASP A 7 4.80 16.83 -3.10
N GLY A 8 4.08 15.72 -2.94
CA GLY A 8 4.52 14.42 -3.48
C GLY A 8 3.72 13.96 -4.71
N VAL A 9 4.35 13.17 -5.58
CA VAL A 9 3.71 12.62 -6.79
C VAL A 9 3.06 11.27 -6.47
N ARG A 10 1.77 11.15 -6.81
CA ARG A 10 1.02 9.90 -6.67
C ARG A 10 1.41 8.92 -7.77
N LEU A 11 1.79 7.72 -7.36
CA LEU A 11 2.11 6.60 -8.22
C LEU A 11 0.97 5.58 -8.15
N HIS A 12 0.34 5.33 -9.30
CA HIS A 12 -0.57 4.22 -9.51
C HIS A 12 0.13 3.16 -10.34
N ALA A 13 -0.01 1.91 -9.93
CA ALA A 13 0.55 0.75 -10.62
C ALA A 13 -0.42 -0.42 -10.55
N VAL A 14 -0.27 -1.37 -11.46
CA VAL A 14 -1.10 -2.58 -11.50
C VAL A 14 -0.51 -3.72 -10.68
N ASP A 15 0.82 -3.71 -10.50
CA ASP A 15 1.60 -4.67 -9.71
C ASP A 15 2.92 -4.01 -9.25
N LEU A 16 3.75 -4.74 -8.48
CA LEU A 16 5.02 -4.22 -7.96
C LEU A 16 6.09 -4.00 -9.05
N GLN A 17 6.04 -4.77 -10.14
CA GLN A 17 7.00 -4.61 -11.23
C GLN A 17 6.71 -3.33 -12.03
N ASP A 18 5.43 -3.07 -12.31
CA ASP A 18 4.94 -1.81 -12.89
C ASP A 18 5.23 -0.63 -11.95
N ALA A 19 5.03 -0.81 -10.63
CA ALA A 19 5.37 0.20 -9.64
C ALA A 19 6.85 0.58 -9.68
N GLN A 20 7.74 -0.42 -9.68
CA GLN A 20 9.19 -0.17 -9.73
C GLN A 20 9.61 0.54 -11.02
N ARG A 21 9.08 0.13 -12.18
CA ARG A 21 9.36 0.78 -13.46
C ARG A 21 8.92 2.24 -13.45
N ARG A 22 7.66 2.50 -13.11
CA ARG A 22 7.10 3.85 -13.10
C ARG A 22 7.76 4.74 -12.05
N ALA A 23 8.14 4.20 -10.90
CA ALA A 23 8.90 4.93 -9.89
C ALA A 23 10.25 5.41 -10.44
N ALA A 24 10.98 4.55 -11.17
CA ALA A 24 12.24 4.95 -11.80
C ALA A 24 12.05 6.07 -12.83
N GLU A 25 10.99 5.99 -13.65
CA GLU A 25 10.62 7.02 -14.63
C GLU A 25 10.28 8.36 -13.94
N LEU A 26 9.43 8.32 -12.89
CA LEU A 26 9.05 9.51 -12.13
C LEU A 26 10.24 10.16 -11.44
N ARG A 27 11.12 9.37 -10.82
CA ARG A 27 12.33 9.89 -10.15
C ARG A 27 13.30 10.53 -11.14
N ALA A 28 13.42 9.99 -12.36
CA ALA A 28 14.22 10.60 -13.41
C ALA A 28 13.61 11.91 -13.93
N ALA A 29 12.28 11.97 -14.06
CA ALA A 29 11.58 13.16 -14.53
C ALA A 29 11.46 14.27 -13.48
N THR A 30 11.37 13.90 -12.20
CA THR A 30 11.17 14.82 -11.06
C THR A 30 12.13 14.53 -9.90
N PRO A 31 13.45 14.74 -10.09
CA PRO A 31 14.44 14.43 -9.06
C PRO A 31 14.13 15.16 -7.74
N GLY A 32 14.19 14.41 -6.63
CA GLY A 32 13.96 14.96 -5.28
C GLY A 32 12.49 15.11 -4.87
N THR A 33 11.53 14.85 -5.76
CA THR A 33 10.11 14.87 -5.40
C THR A 33 9.71 13.52 -4.77
N PRO A 34 9.06 13.50 -3.59
CA PRO A 34 8.63 12.25 -2.97
C PRO A 34 7.62 11.48 -3.82
N VAL A 35 7.78 10.16 -3.88
CA VAL A 35 6.86 9.24 -4.58
C VAL A 35 5.95 8.56 -3.57
N LEU A 36 4.64 8.64 -3.80
CA LEU A 36 3.59 8.08 -2.97
C LEU A 36 2.88 6.95 -3.70
N LEU A 37 3.14 5.70 -3.33
CA LEU A 37 2.52 4.54 -3.98
C LEU A 37 1.14 4.25 -3.37
N ASP A 38 0.13 4.22 -4.24
CA ASP A 38 -1.21 3.80 -3.85
C ASP A 38 -1.34 2.28 -3.83
N ILE A 39 -1.86 1.75 -2.73
CA ILE A 39 -2.16 0.33 -2.59
C ILE A 39 -3.58 0.16 -2.09
N GLU A 40 -4.38 -0.61 -2.82
CA GLU A 40 -5.66 -1.09 -2.32
C GLU A 40 -5.43 -2.16 -1.26
N VAL A 41 -6.07 -2.04 -0.11
CA VAL A 41 -5.80 -2.90 1.04
C VAL A 41 -7.08 -3.53 1.54
N LEU A 42 -7.03 -4.86 1.68
CA LEU A 42 -8.04 -5.63 2.38
C LEU A 42 -7.32 -6.56 3.36
N ILE A 43 -7.38 -6.23 4.65
CA ILE A 43 -6.73 -7.00 5.71
C ILE A 43 -7.71 -7.45 6.78
N ASP A 44 -7.36 -8.56 7.41
CA ASP A 44 -8.01 -9.11 8.61
C ASP A 44 -6.93 -9.74 9.52
N ARG A 45 -7.32 -10.20 10.70
CA ARG A 45 -6.43 -10.83 11.69
C ARG A 45 -5.77 -12.10 11.17
N ASP A 46 -6.38 -12.75 10.18
CA ASP A 46 -5.82 -13.92 9.50
C ASP A 46 -6.08 -13.87 8.00
N THR A 47 -5.21 -14.54 7.24
CA THR A 47 -5.24 -14.56 5.77
C THR A 47 -6.55 -15.13 5.23
N ARG A 48 -7.12 -16.16 5.87
CA ARG A 48 -8.32 -16.82 5.35
C ARG A 48 -9.52 -15.87 5.41
N SER A 49 -9.68 -15.14 6.51
CA SER A 49 -10.73 -14.14 6.68
C SER A 49 -10.58 -12.98 5.69
N ALA A 50 -9.35 -12.51 5.47
CA ALA A 50 -9.08 -11.48 4.46
C ALA A 50 -9.48 -11.94 3.05
N PHE A 51 -9.07 -13.14 2.63
CA PHE A 51 -9.46 -13.66 1.31
C PHE A 51 -10.97 -13.94 1.19
N ALA A 52 -11.64 -14.35 2.27
CA ALA A 52 -13.10 -14.50 2.26
C ALA A 52 -13.82 -13.16 2.05
N ALA A 53 -13.31 -12.07 2.61
CA ALA A 53 -13.85 -10.73 2.41
C ALA A 53 -13.53 -10.14 1.02
N LEU A 54 -12.60 -10.75 0.27
CA LEU A 54 -12.34 -10.39 -1.12
C LEU A 54 -13.45 -10.87 -2.07
N ASP A 55 -14.19 -11.92 -1.71
CA ASP A 55 -15.25 -12.48 -2.55
C ASP A 55 -16.34 -11.41 -2.80
N GLY A 56 -16.55 -11.08 -4.08
CA GLY A 56 -17.48 -10.03 -4.50
C GLY A 56 -16.88 -8.63 -4.66
N VAL A 57 -15.58 -8.45 -4.37
CA VAL A 57 -14.87 -7.20 -4.63
C VAL A 57 -14.29 -7.24 -6.05
N SER A 58 -14.68 -6.28 -6.90
CA SER A 58 -14.17 -6.16 -8.27
C SER A 58 -12.64 -6.06 -8.28
N THR A 59 -11.99 -6.83 -9.17
CA THR A 59 -10.57 -6.70 -9.45
C THR A 59 -10.36 -5.51 -10.38
N GLY A 60 -10.00 -4.36 -9.81
CA GLY A 60 -9.47 -3.24 -10.59
C GLY A 60 -8.02 -3.51 -10.98
N GLY A 61 -7.54 -2.90 -12.06
CA GLY A 61 -6.12 -2.94 -12.46
C GLY A 61 -5.22 -2.12 -11.53
N ALA A 62 -5.46 -2.14 -10.22
CA ALA A 62 -4.69 -1.43 -9.21
C ALA A 62 -3.92 -2.43 -8.36
N LEU A 63 -2.72 -2.04 -7.92
CA LEU A 63 -1.92 -2.79 -6.97
C LEU A 63 -2.71 -3.00 -5.68
N ARG A 64 -2.87 -4.27 -5.31
CA ARG A 64 -3.69 -4.69 -4.17
C ARG A 64 -2.91 -5.60 -3.23
N TYR A 65 -3.11 -5.39 -1.94
CA TYR A 65 -2.67 -6.29 -0.88
C TYR A 65 -3.88 -6.92 -0.19
N VAL A 66 -3.88 -8.25 -0.08
CA VAL A 66 -4.87 -9.02 0.67
C VAL A 66 -4.15 -9.95 1.64
N GLY A 67 -4.41 -9.82 2.93
CA GLY A 67 -3.69 -10.60 3.94
C GLY A 67 -3.83 -10.06 5.36
N THR A 68 -2.71 -10.00 6.08
CA THR A 68 -2.67 -9.63 7.50
C THR A 68 -1.97 -8.28 7.72
N PRO A 69 -2.20 -7.61 8.87
CA PRO A 69 -1.47 -6.39 9.24
C PRO A 69 0.05 -6.59 9.24
N HIS A 70 0.51 -7.70 9.81
CA HIS A 70 1.93 -8.05 9.84
C HIS A 70 2.53 -8.18 8.43
N GLY A 71 1.85 -8.89 7.53
CA GLY A 71 2.31 -9.03 6.16
C GLY A 71 2.26 -7.71 5.38
N LEU A 72 1.29 -6.85 5.65
CA LEU A 72 1.21 -5.51 5.07
C LEU A 72 2.38 -4.63 5.54
N ALA A 73 2.74 -4.68 6.82
CA ALA A 73 3.89 -3.96 7.36
C ALA A 73 5.19 -4.41 6.67
N GLY A 74 5.35 -5.72 6.46
CA GLY A 74 6.47 -6.28 5.69
C GLY A 74 6.52 -5.75 4.26
N LEU A 75 5.38 -5.75 3.54
CA LEU A 75 5.30 -5.20 2.19
C LEU A 75 5.68 -3.71 2.15
N ILE A 76 5.20 -2.91 3.10
CA ILE A 76 5.52 -1.48 3.18
C ILE A 76 7.04 -1.29 3.37
N ALA A 77 7.64 -2.08 4.27
CA ALA A 77 9.09 -2.04 4.50
C ALA A 77 9.88 -2.41 3.24
N ASP A 78 9.44 -3.44 2.50
CA ASP A 78 10.08 -3.85 1.26
C ASP A 78 9.95 -2.78 0.16
N VAL A 79 8.77 -2.18 -0.01
CA VAL A 79 8.54 -1.07 -0.96
C VAL A 79 9.51 0.09 -0.69
N GLN A 80 9.72 0.44 0.57
CA GLN A 80 10.66 1.49 0.98
C GLN A 80 12.11 1.06 0.78
N ARG A 81 12.48 -0.15 1.19
CA ARG A 81 13.85 -0.68 1.09
C ARG A 81 14.32 -0.83 -0.36
N LEU A 82 13.41 -1.20 -1.26
CA LEU A 82 13.66 -1.32 -2.69
C LEU A 82 13.60 0.03 -3.42
N GLY A 83 13.29 1.12 -2.72
CA GLY A 83 13.22 2.48 -3.29
C GLY A 83 12.05 2.69 -4.24
N ILE A 84 11.04 1.80 -4.22
CA ILE A 84 9.86 1.88 -5.08
C ILE A 84 9.04 3.12 -4.72
N ALA A 85 8.87 3.41 -3.43
CA ALA A 85 8.18 4.62 -2.98
C ALA A 85 8.74 5.11 -1.64
N ASP A 86 8.64 6.42 -1.42
CA ASP A 86 9.04 7.05 -0.16
C ASP A 86 7.92 6.88 0.88
N TYR A 87 6.66 6.92 0.42
CA TYR A 87 5.48 6.68 1.24
C TYR A 87 4.49 5.75 0.54
N VAL A 88 3.68 5.06 1.34
CA VAL A 88 2.58 4.23 0.85
C VAL A 88 1.25 4.85 1.31
N VAL A 89 0.33 5.00 0.38
CA VAL A 89 -1.05 5.43 0.65
C VAL A 89 -1.95 4.20 0.64
N LEU A 90 -2.38 3.79 1.83
CA LEU A 90 -3.29 2.66 2.00
C LEU A 90 -4.72 3.10 1.66
N LYS A 91 -5.34 2.40 0.72
CA LYS A 91 -6.72 2.60 0.29
C LYS A 91 -7.57 1.41 0.74
N PRO A 92 -8.30 1.51 1.86
CA PRO A 92 -9.14 0.41 2.35
C PRO A 92 -10.20 0.02 1.32
N LEU A 93 -10.32 -1.28 1.04
CA LEU A 93 -11.39 -1.85 0.23
C LEU A 93 -12.53 -2.34 1.12
N ALA A 94 -13.76 -2.27 0.60
CA ALA A 94 -14.95 -2.90 1.19
C ALA A 94 -15.18 -2.59 2.70
N GLY A 95 -14.76 -1.41 3.17
CA GLY A 95 -14.88 -1.05 4.59
C GLY A 95 -13.90 -1.78 5.52
N SER A 96 -12.83 -2.39 4.98
CA SER A 96 -11.78 -3.02 5.77
C SER A 96 -11.27 -2.06 6.86
N PRO A 97 -11.18 -2.49 8.14
CA PRO A 97 -10.78 -1.64 9.26
C PRO A 97 -9.25 -1.50 9.31
N VAL A 98 -8.65 -1.08 8.20
CA VAL A 98 -7.19 -1.07 7.99
C VAL A 98 -6.49 -0.26 9.08
N ALA A 99 -6.99 0.94 9.38
CA ALA A 99 -6.39 1.82 10.38
C ALA A 99 -6.35 1.17 11.78
N ASP A 100 -7.46 0.57 12.22
CA ASP A 100 -7.56 -0.05 13.54
C ASP A 100 -6.67 -1.30 13.64
N LEU A 101 -6.65 -2.13 12.59
CA LEU A 101 -5.83 -3.33 12.57
C LEU A 101 -4.34 -3.02 12.50
N MET A 102 -3.94 -2.00 11.74
CA MET A 102 -2.55 -1.53 11.71
C MET A 102 -2.14 -0.90 13.03
N LEU A 103 -3.02 -0.16 13.70
CA LEU A 103 -2.75 0.38 15.03
C LEU A 103 -2.55 -0.76 16.04
N ALA A 104 -3.41 -1.79 16.00
CA ALA A 104 -3.29 -2.95 16.88
C ALA A 104 -1.97 -3.70 16.67
N GLU A 105 -1.54 -3.88 15.41
CA GLU A 105 -0.24 -4.49 15.07
C GLU A 105 0.94 -3.68 15.65
N LEU A 106 0.90 -2.35 15.51
CA LEU A 106 1.94 -1.47 16.06
C LEU A 106 2.01 -1.51 17.59
N LEU A 107 0.88 -1.70 18.27
CA LEU A 107 0.84 -1.82 19.73
C LEU A 107 1.27 -3.20 20.24
N ALA A 108 1.29 -4.21 19.37
CA ALA A 108 1.69 -5.57 19.69
C ALA A 108 3.17 -5.87 19.37
N SER A 109 3.85 -4.96 18.66
CA SER A 109 5.27 -5.03 18.25
C SER A 109 6.19 -4.37 19.27
#